data_AF-A0A928SRC0-F1
#
_entry.id   AF-A0A928SRC0-F1
#
_cell.length_a   1.000
_cell.length_b   1.000
_cell.length_c   1.000
_cell.angle_alpha   90.00
_cell.angle_beta   90.00
_cell.angle_gamma   90.00
#
_symmetry.space_group_name_H-M   'P 1'
#
loop_
_entity.id
_entity.type
_entity.pdbx_description
1 polymer ?
#
loop_
_entity_poly.entity_id
_entity_poly.type
_entity_poly.pdbx_seq_one_letter_code
_entity_poly.pdbx_strand_id
1 'polypeptide(L)'
;MRVPASFSGFLLALSCWVWASAALAVKVQVRGSTQLEARALIRDGRLELRGAIKDDAGRAIGQARLRINASRERGGPSLRLGRPTGCASTTQGQLHAAFDELLVDTDGAGSFCVAFFDVDRRAALKVGFEGDRYHERSAIELDVDSSRRSLVLSFSPAPALLALERETHAVWIDARVEPAEEPVSEALQLKLVLEERDGTRRELGRAAISSGERAELIVKSRDLGAPGPATLVAEFAGSDTVQPARRTAPVQRNVRVSLSVAGAIQPADPSSGLELDVAVGSAVGAVPGGSVEVVVGKDSVGTAPVQGGTSHLVAVFPLPASGSVPVVLRYLPEAPWWLPGEPLALSVPVSPPSPWRRLPWVVAALGIGAWVVRTWWRPPRTEKPERDRVSLPPGRPSLDVIEILPEKSGWRGRVVDAHEGSAIEGATLTIILPAFATDGVAARSVSDEAGRFELAPVQRVEGARLEVSAPWHSTLVRDLPPDGHLQVSLVSRRRALLGRLVEWATRMGKPWTAPGDPTPRHVASVARERRAEDVAAWANEVERAAFGAEAPDAEVEERVREQEPAWRSADDPGR
;
A
#
# COMPACT_ATOMS: atom_id res chain seq x y z
N MET A 1 58.45 -31.40 34.54
CA MET A 1 57.16 -31.89 35.10
C MET A 1 56.04 -31.27 34.25
N ARG A 2 55.56 -31.95 33.20
CA ARG A 2 54.50 -32.98 33.15
C ARG A 2 53.11 -32.49 33.63
N VAL A 3 52.30 -32.03 32.65
CA VAL A 3 50.89 -32.35 32.28
C VAL A 3 49.76 -32.36 33.37
N PRO A 4 48.45 -32.44 33.02
CA PRO A 4 47.47 -31.36 32.80
C PRO A 4 46.20 -31.49 33.70
N ALA A 5 45.16 -30.67 33.47
CA ALA A 5 43.77 -31.12 33.60
C ALA A 5 42.78 -30.22 32.83
N SER A 6 42.10 -30.84 31.88
CA SER A 6 40.82 -30.44 31.28
C SER A 6 39.74 -30.17 32.33
N PHE A 7 38.68 -29.42 32.01
CA PHE A 7 37.27 -29.87 32.09
C PHE A 7 36.28 -28.70 31.78
N SER A 8 35.24 -29.06 30.99
CA SER A 8 33.91 -28.44 30.85
C SER A 8 33.83 -26.97 30.38
N GLY A 9 33.29 -26.64 29.19
CA GLY A 9 32.24 -27.33 28.45
C GLY A 9 30.87 -27.14 29.12
N PHE A 10 30.34 -25.91 29.11
CA PHE A 10 28.93 -25.66 29.41
C PHE A 10 28.33 -24.64 28.44
N LEU A 11 27.55 -25.20 27.51
CA LEU A 11 26.42 -24.63 26.78
C LEU A 11 25.83 -23.33 27.36
N LEU A 12 25.91 -22.26 26.57
CA LEU A 12 24.98 -21.13 26.62
C LEU A 12 24.62 -20.77 25.17
N ALA A 13 23.99 -21.73 24.48
CA ALA A 13 23.20 -21.44 23.29
C ALA A 13 21.90 -20.79 23.77
N LEU A 14 21.93 -19.47 23.93
CA LEU A 14 20.75 -18.66 24.16
C LEU A 14 19.91 -18.74 22.88
N SER A 15 18.93 -19.63 22.91
CA SER A 15 17.93 -19.83 21.89
C SER A 15 17.12 -18.54 21.70
N CYS A 16 17.51 -17.72 20.73
CA CYS A 16 16.64 -16.73 20.11
C CYS A 16 15.49 -17.45 19.41
N TRP A 17 14.50 -17.90 20.18
CA TRP A 17 13.16 -18.16 19.69
C TRP A 17 12.58 -16.81 19.27
N VAL A 18 12.86 -16.40 18.04
CA VAL A 18 12.05 -15.41 17.35
C VAL A 18 10.74 -16.12 17.07
N TRP A 19 9.76 -15.88 17.95
CA TRP A 19 8.38 -16.23 17.67
C TRP A 19 8.03 -15.51 16.37
N ALA A 20 7.95 -16.26 15.27
CA ALA A 20 7.31 -15.81 14.06
C ALA A 20 5.84 -15.58 14.43
N SER A 21 5.51 -14.38 14.90
CA SER A 21 4.14 -13.92 14.98
C SER A 21 3.63 -13.95 13.55
N ALA A 22 2.89 -15.02 13.22
CA ALA A 22 2.11 -15.05 12.00
C ALA A 22 1.32 -13.75 11.97
N ALA A 23 1.64 -12.88 11.01
CA ALA A 23 0.89 -11.66 10.78
C ALA A 23 -0.50 -12.09 10.32
N LEU A 24 -1.39 -12.31 11.29
CA LEU A 24 -2.80 -12.55 11.05
C LEU A 24 -3.27 -11.34 10.25
N ALA A 25 -3.63 -11.56 8.98
CA ALA A 25 -4.20 -10.54 8.13
C ALA A 25 -5.45 -9.99 8.84
N VAL A 26 -5.32 -8.81 9.46
CA VAL A 26 -6.41 -8.14 10.15
C VAL A 26 -7.45 -7.82 9.09
N LYS A 27 -8.59 -8.51 9.12
CA LYS A 27 -9.74 -8.16 8.28
C LYS A 27 -10.29 -6.84 8.79
N VAL A 28 -9.86 -5.74 8.19
CA VAL A 28 -10.40 -4.40 8.46
C VAL A 28 -11.74 -4.30 7.73
N GLN A 29 -12.83 -4.20 8.49
CA GLN A 29 -14.14 -3.85 7.96
C GLN A 29 -14.43 -2.39 8.29
N VAL A 30 -14.50 -1.56 7.25
CA VAL A 30 -14.88 -0.15 7.38
C VAL A 30 -16.39 -0.05 7.25
N ARG A 31 -17.04 0.64 8.20
CA ARG A 31 -18.47 0.99 8.12
C ARG A 31 -18.60 2.49 7.89
N GLY A 32 -19.55 2.89 7.05
CA GLY A 32 -19.91 4.30 6.85
C GLY A 32 -20.74 4.81 8.03
N SER A 33 -20.50 6.04 8.46
CA SER A 33 -21.37 6.69 9.45
C SER A 33 -22.74 7.00 8.83
N THR A 34 -23.79 6.99 9.65
CA THR A 34 -25.15 7.31 9.18
C THR A 34 -25.67 8.61 9.78
N GLN A 35 -26.40 9.36 8.96
CA GLN A 35 -27.12 10.56 9.37
C GLN A 35 -28.62 10.29 9.31
N LEU A 36 -29.25 10.24 10.49
CA LEU A 36 -30.69 10.12 10.65
C LEU A 36 -31.29 11.51 10.87
N GLU A 37 -32.17 11.91 9.94
CA GLU A 37 -32.93 13.16 10.01
C GLU A 37 -34.40 12.81 10.22
N ALA A 38 -35.02 13.36 11.26
CA ALA A 38 -36.43 13.11 11.56
C ALA A 38 -37.09 14.39 12.06
N ARG A 39 -38.37 14.54 11.75
CA ARG A 39 -39.21 15.65 12.20
C ARG A 39 -40.62 15.17 12.49
N ALA A 40 -41.18 15.74 13.54
CA ALA A 40 -42.54 15.52 13.98
C ALA A 40 -43.41 16.73 13.62
N LEU A 41 -44.55 16.44 13.01
CA LEU A 41 -45.48 17.42 12.45
C LEU A 41 -46.88 17.07 12.91
N ILE A 42 -47.71 18.07 13.17
CA ILE A 42 -49.09 17.82 13.57
C ILE A 42 -50.00 18.38 12.49
N ARG A 43 -50.76 17.47 11.90
CA ARG A 43 -51.61 17.75 10.75
C ARG A 43 -52.93 17.02 10.92
N ASP A 44 -54.03 17.76 10.80
CA ASP A 44 -55.39 17.20 10.89
C ASP A 44 -55.62 16.38 12.19
N GLY A 45 -55.04 16.84 13.31
CA GLY A 45 -55.11 16.17 14.62
C GLY A 45 -54.27 14.89 14.73
N ARG A 46 -53.36 14.63 13.79
CA ARG A 46 -52.48 13.46 13.77
C ARG A 46 -51.04 13.88 13.90
N LEU A 47 -50.24 13.08 14.59
CA LEU A 47 -48.79 13.26 14.67
C LEU A 47 -48.14 12.52 13.51
N GLU A 48 -47.62 13.26 12.55
CA GLU A 48 -46.86 12.76 11.40
C GLU A 48 -45.35 12.86 11.71
N LEU A 49 -44.70 11.71 11.84
CA LEU A 49 -43.25 11.61 11.93
C LEU A 49 -42.71 11.26 10.54
N ARG A 50 -41.91 12.17 9.97
CA ARG A 50 -41.26 11.96 8.67
C ARG A 50 -39.77 12.24 8.75
N GLY A 51 -38.99 11.57 7.92
CA GLY A 51 -37.55 11.71 7.96
C GLY A 51 -36.84 10.99 6.82
N ALA A 52 -35.52 11.00 6.87
CA ALA A 52 -34.66 10.26 5.96
C ALA A 52 -33.39 9.79 6.68
N ILE A 53 -32.82 8.70 6.19
CA ILE A 53 -31.51 8.21 6.61
C ILE A 53 -30.56 8.18 5.44
N LYS A 54 -29.35 8.72 5.66
CA LYS A 54 -28.31 8.86 4.66
C LYS A 54 -26.97 8.34 5.17
N ASP A 55 -26.09 7.95 4.26
CA ASP A 55 -24.69 7.65 4.56
C ASP A 55 -23.84 8.94 4.65
N ASP A 56 -22.54 8.77 4.92
CA ASP A 56 -21.55 9.83 5.01
C ASP A 56 -21.27 10.53 3.67
N ALA A 57 -21.62 9.90 2.56
CA ALA A 57 -21.60 10.50 1.23
C ALA A 57 -22.92 11.23 0.88
N GLY A 58 -23.88 11.29 1.81
CA GLY A 58 -25.19 11.91 1.63
C GLY A 58 -26.14 11.10 0.73
N ARG A 59 -25.81 9.85 0.43
CA ARG A 59 -26.67 8.94 -0.34
C ARG A 59 -27.73 8.34 0.58
N ALA A 60 -28.91 8.13 0.02
CA ALA A 60 -30.01 7.50 0.73
C ALA A 60 -29.70 6.05 1.10
N ILE A 61 -30.04 5.64 2.32
CA ILE A 61 -29.98 4.24 2.76
C ILE A 61 -31.42 3.69 2.74
N GLY A 62 -31.76 2.98 1.66
CA GLY A 62 -33.07 2.39 1.49
C GLY A 62 -33.25 1.05 2.21
N GLN A 63 -34.52 0.68 2.48
CA GLN A 63 -34.88 -0.54 3.21
C GLN A 63 -34.22 -0.65 4.60
N ALA A 64 -33.80 0.48 5.18
CA ALA A 64 -33.23 0.54 6.51
C ALA A 64 -34.35 0.40 7.54
N ARG A 65 -34.19 -0.53 8.48
CA ARG A 65 -35.16 -0.73 9.57
C ARG A 65 -34.91 0.26 10.70
N LEU A 66 -35.88 1.15 10.90
CA LEU A 66 -35.90 2.14 11.96
C LEU A 66 -36.79 1.68 13.12
N ARG A 67 -36.31 1.90 14.34
CA ARG A 67 -37.02 1.69 15.60
C ARG A 67 -37.52 3.02 16.13
N ILE A 68 -38.82 3.12 16.39
CA ILE A 68 -39.45 4.31 16.97
C ILE A 68 -40.07 3.93 18.31
N ASN A 69 -39.60 4.61 19.36
CA ASN A 69 -40.16 4.50 20.70
C ASN A 69 -40.69 5.87 21.13
N ALA A 70 -41.78 5.89 21.91
CA ALA A 70 -42.29 7.12 22.50
C ALA A 70 -42.18 7.06 24.03
N SER A 71 -41.89 8.19 24.65
CA SER A 71 -41.94 8.40 26.09
C SER A 71 -42.62 9.73 26.41
N ARG A 72 -43.07 9.92 27.65
CA ARG A 72 -43.78 11.17 28.04
C ARG A 72 -42.86 12.38 27.98
N GLU A 73 -41.61 12.16 28.32
CA GLU A 73 -40.51 13.11 28.29
C GLU A 73 -39.21 12.35 28.02
N ARG A 74 -38.13 13.08 27.75
CA ARG A 74 -36.82 12.50 27.47
C ARG A 74 -36.34 11.60 28.62
N GLY A 75 -36.16 10.31 28.33
CA GLY A 75 -35.82 9.29 29.34
C GLY A 75 -36.93 8.92 30.32
N GLY A 76 -38.15 9.44 30.12
CA GLY A 76 -39.33 9.13 30.93
C GLY A 76 -39.96 7.77 30.61
N PRO A 77 -41.08 7.42 31.26
CA PRO A 77 -41.79 6.17 31.01
C PRO A 77 -42.29 6.09 29.56
N SER A 78 -42.20 4.90 28.96
CA SER A 78 -42.68 4.64 27.61
C SER A 78 -44.17 4.95 27.49
N LEU A 79 -44.53 5.65 26.41
CA LEU A 79 -45.92 5.90 26.03
C LEU A 79 -46.34 4.89 24.98
N ARG A 80 -47.61 4.48 25.06
CA ARG A 80 -48.21 3.65 24.02
C ARG A 80 -48.43 4.51 22.78
N LEU A 81 -47.74 4.16 21.69
CA LEU A 81 -48.04 4.74 20.39
C LEU A 81 -49.42 4.26 19.91
N GLY A 82 -50.26 5.19 19.44
CA GLY A 82 -51.51 4.86 18.77
C GLY A 82 -51.29 3.99 17.53
N ARG A 83 -52.38 3.49 16.91
CA ARG A 83 -52.26 2.67 15.70
C ARG A 83 -51.55 3.47 14.60
N PRO A 84 -50.37 3.03 14.12
CA PRO A 84 -49.64 3.76 13.09
C PRO A 84 -50.28 3.54 11.72
N THR A 85 -50.28 4.58 10.90
CA THR A 85 -50.66 4.51 9.48
C THR A 85 -49.55 5.13 8.64
N GLY A 86 -49.20 4.50 7.51
CA GLY A 86 -48.25 5.10 6.57
C GLY A 86 -48.82 6.38 5.97
N CYS A 87 -47.95 7.37 5.71
CA CYS A 87 -48.35 8.56 4.96
C CYS A 87 -48.59 8.21 3.48
N ALA A 88 -49.35 9.02 2.75
CA ALA A 88 -49.71 8.77 1.35
C ALA A 88 -48.52 8.51 0.40
N SER A 89 -47.32 8.99 0.75
CA SER A 89 -46.07 8.80 0.00
C SER A 89 -45.29 7.52 0.36
N THR A 90 -45.69 6.80 1.41
CA THR A 90 -44.98 5.63 1.94
C THR A 90 -45.58 4.37 1.34
N THR A 91 -45.31 4.14 0.07
CA THR A 91 -45.76 2.93 -0.61
C THR A 91 -44.90 1.77 -0.10
N GLN A 92 -45.49 0.87 0.71
CA GLN A 92 -44.98 -0.48 1.03
C GLN A 92 -43.95 -0.68 2.17
N GLY A 93 -43.75 0.27 3.08
CA GLY A 93 -43.00 -0.04 4.33
C GLY A 93 -43.79 -1.03 5.20
N GLN A 94 -43.17 -2.14 5.64
CA GLN A 94 -43.80 -3.04 6.61
C GLN A 94 -43.83 -2.37 7.99
N LEU A 95 -45.03 -2.00 8.45
CA LEU A 95 -45.23 -1.51 9.81
C LEU A 95 -45.42 -2.70 10.75
N HIS A 96 -44.46 -2.93 11.65
CA HIS A 96 -44.60 -3.90 12.73
C HIS A 96 -44.72 -3.14 14.05
N ALA A 97 -45.89 -3.19 14.67
CA ALA A 97 -46.15 -2.53 15.94
C ALA A 97 -46.11 -3.55 17.10
N ALA A 98 -45.17 -3.39 18.01
CA ALA A 98 -45.23 -3.94 19.36
C ALA A 98 -45.89 -2.91 20.31
N PHE A 99 -46.09 -3.26 21.58
CA PHE A 99 -46.87 -2.43 22.52
C PHE A 99 -46.27 -1.04 22.77
N ASP A 100 -44.94 -0.91 22.70
CA ASP A 100 -44.16 0.30 23.02
C ASP A 100 -43.11 0.65 21.94
N GLU A 101 -43.04 -0.15 20.87
CA GLU A 101 -42.05 -0.04 19.81
C GLU A 101 -42.71 -0.18 18.44
N LEU A 102 -42.37 0.74 17.52
CA LEU A 102 -42.75 0.67 16.12
C LEU A 102 -41.51 0.45 15.25
N LEU A 103 -41.56 -0.56 14.39
CA LEU A 103 -40.58 -0.77 13.34
C LEU A 103 -41.09 -0.23 12.01
N VAL A 104 -40.26 0.56 11.32
CA VAL A 104 -40.55 1.18 10.03
C VAL A 104 -39.35 0.97 9.11
N ASP A 105 -39.57 0.44 7.93
CA ASP A 105 -38.51 0.35 6.91
C ASP A 105 -38.53 1.62 6.02
N THR A 106 -37.36 2.15 5.68
CA THR A 106 -37.23 3.27 4.73
C THR A 106 -37.50 2.84 3.27
N ASP A 107 -37.95 3.77 2.44
CA ASP A 107 -38.12 3.55 0.99
C ASP A 107 -36.78 3.55 0.23
N GLY A 108 -36.82 3.40 -1.10
CA GLY A 108 -35.61 3.42 -1.93
C GLY A 108 -34.85 4.77 -1.94
N ALA A 109 -35.51 5.86 -1.52
CA ALA A 109 -34.90 7.17 -1.33
C ALA A 109 -34.46 7.39 0.13
N GLY A 110 -34.43 6.32 0.95
CA GLY A 110 -34.04 6.36 2.35
C GLY A 110 -34.99 7.17 3.22
N SER A 111 -36.20 7.46 2.72
CA SER A 111 -37.20 8.28 3.41
C SER A 111 -38.18 7.38 4.17
N PHE A 112 -38.77 7.91 5.24
CA PHE A 112 -39.85 7.26 5.98
C PHE A 112 -40.90 8.29 6.40
N CYS A 113 -42.15 7.83 6.51
CA CYS A 113 -43.24 8.64 7.02
C CYS A 113 -44.30 7.78 7.70
N VAL A 114 -44.59 8.08 8.96
CA VAL A 114 -45.63 7.42 9.75
C VAL A 114 -46.48 8.44 10.47
N ALA A 115 -47.78 8.20 10.50
CA ALA A 115 -48.74 9.02 11.22
C ALA A 115 -49.34 8.22 12.38
N PHE A 116 -49.49 8.89 13.51
CA PHE A 116 -50.08 8.37 14.73
C PHE A 116 -51.36 9.15 15.06
N PHE A 117 -52.36 8.41 15.49
CA PHE A 117 -53.59 8.95 16.08
C PHE A 117 -53.48 8.96 17.60
N ASP A 118 -54.24 9.84 18.25
CA ASP A 118 -54.41 9.86 19.71
C ASP A 118 -53.10 9.98 20.50
N VAL A 119 -52.12 10.72 19.99
CA VAL A 119 -50.87 10.97 20.73
C VAL A 119 -51.11 12.05 21.78
N ASP A 120 -50.55 11.83 22.98
CA ASP A 120 -50.52 12.83 24.04
C ASP A 120 -50.01 14.18 23.52
N ARG A 121 -50.49 15.28 24.12
CA ARG A 121 -50.10 16.63 23.69
C ARG A 121 -48.60 16.90 23.80
N ARG A 122 -47.88 16.14 24.63
CA ARG A 122 -46.43 16.21 24.79
C ARG A 122 -45.86 14.80 24.84
N ALA A 123 -44.85 14.55 24.01
CA ALA A 123 -44.13 13.28 23.97
C ALA A 123 -42.70 13.50 23.50
N ALA A 124 -41.79 12.62 23.89
CA ALA A 124 -40.47 12.47 23.30
C ALA A 124 -40.46 11.23 22.41
N LEU A 125 -40.08 11.38 21.14
CA LEU A 125 -39.96 10.29 20.18
C LEU A 125 -38.48 9.99 19.94
N LYS A 126 -38.06 8.76 20.20
CA LYS A 126 -36.72 8.27 19.85
C LYS A 126 -36.80 7.44 18.57
N VAL A 127 -36.15 7.91 17.52
CA VAL A 127 -35.98 7.18 16.25
C VAL A 127 -34.55 6.67 16.18
N GLY A 128 -34.36 5.36 15.99
CA GLY A 128 -33.05 4.72 15.94
C GLY A 128 -32.88 3.81 14.74
N PHE A 129 -31.68 3.79 14.19
CA PHE A 129 -31.18 2.81 13.25
C PHE A 129 -30.07 2.01 13.94
N GLU A 130 -30.23 0.70 14.07
CA GLU A 130 -29.29 -0.17 14.80
C GLU A 130 -27.98 -0.41 14.05
N GLY A 131 -27.87 0.06 12.80
CA GLY A 131 -26.75 -0.22 11.91
C GLY A 131 -26.92 -1.54 11.15
N ASP A 132 -26.03 -1.78 10.20
CA ASP A 132 -25.97 -3.02 9.44
C ASP A 132 -24.49 -3.42 9.17
N ARG A 133 -24.26 -4.25 8.16
CA ARG A 133 -22.91 -4.70 7.79
C ARG A 133 -22.03 -3.55 7.27
N TYR A 134 -22.61 -2.54 6.65
CA TYR A 134 -21.94 -1.44 5.95
C TYR A 134 -22.07 -0.11 6.69
N HIS A 135 -23.06 0.02 7.58
CA HIS A 135 -23.45 1.28 8.17
C HIS A 135 -23.43 1.24 9.71
N GLU A 136 -23.00 2.33 10.33
CA GLU A 136 -23.04 2.50 11.78
C GLU A 136 -24.44 2.82 12.29
N ARG A 137 -24.67 2.53 13.57
CA ARG A 137 -25.90 2.89 14.29
C ARG A 137 -26.04 4.41 14.42
N SER A 138 -27.27 4.92 14.35
CA SER A 138 -27.60 6.31 14.64
C SER A 138 -28.95 6.42 15.33
N ALA A 139 -29.16 7.47 16.13
CA ALA A 139 -30.44 7.72 16.76
C ALA A 139 -30.67 9.22 16.96
N ILE A 140 -31.93 9.63 16.92
CA ILE A 140 -32.38 10.99 17.19
C ILE A 140 -33.56 10.95 18.15
N GLU A 141 -33.62 11.93 19.05
CA GLU A 141 -34.74 12.13 19.97
C GLU A 141 -35.41 13.47 19.67
N LEU A 142 -36.73 13.44 19.53
CA LEU A 142 -37.56 14.57 19.12
C LEU A 142 -38.57 14.86 20.23
N ASP A 143 -38.56 16.08 20.75
CA ASP A 143 -39.61 16.55 21.65
C ASP A 143 -40.78 17.10 20.81
N VAL A 144 -41.97 16.56 21.03
CA VAL A 144 -43.20 16.87 20.30
C VAL A 144 -44.16 17.58 21.22
N ASP A 145 -44.64 18.76 20.82
CA ASP A 145 -45.70 19.49 21.52
C ASP A 145 -46.83 19.86 20.54
N SER A 146 -48.01 19.29 20.75
CA SER A 146 -49.17 19.52 19.88
C SER A 146 -49.82 20.87 19.98
N SER A 147 -49.45 21.64 21.00
CA SER A 147 -49.84 23.05 21.08
C SER A 147 -49.00 23.96 20.18
N ARG A 148 -47.91 23.46 19.57
CA ARG A 148 -46.95 24.26 18.82
C ARG A 148 -46.80 23.81 17.37
N ARG A 149 -46.66 24.77 16.46
CA ARG A 149 -46.43 24.53 15.03
C ARG A 149 -45.02 24.03 14.79
N SER A 150 -44.79 23.24 13.74
CA SER A 150 -43.46 22.72 13.43
C SER A 150 -42.67 23.71 12.59
N LEU A 151 -41.36 23.82 12.83
CA LEU A 151 -40.45 24.64 12.02
C LEU A 151 -39.49 23.75 11.24
N VAL A 152 -39.34 24.04 9.95
CA VAL A 152 -38.44 23.34 9.04
C VAL A 152 -37.32 24.28 8.63
N LEU A 153 -36.09 23.88 8.97
CA LEU A 153 -34.87 24.59 8.59
C LEU A 153 -34.18 23.85 7.44
N SER A 154 -33.69 24.59 6.44
CA SER A 154 -32.88 24.04 5.36
C SER A 154 -31.77 24.99 4.94
N PHE A 155 -30.58 24.45 4.66
CA PHE A 155 -29.50 25.20 4.02
C PHE A 155 -29.73 25.28 2.50
N SER A 156 -29.53 26.46 1.90
CA SER A 156 -29.88 26.69 0.49
C SER A 156 -28.90 27.64 -0.21
N PRO A 157 -27.89 27.13 -0.95
CA PRO A 157 -27.54 25.71 -1.11
C PRO A 157 -26.98 25.09 0.18
N ALA A 158 -26.99 23.76 0.26
CA ALA A 158 -26.32 23.05 1.35
C ALA A 158 -24.80 23.26 1.27
N PRO A 159 -24.16 23.84 2.31
CA PRO A 159 -22.73 24.01 2.30
C PRO A 159 -22.06 22.63 2.39
N ALA A 160 -21.03 22.41 1.58
CA ALA A 160 -20.23 21.18 1.60
C ALA A 160 -18.73 21.48 1.75
N LEU A 161 -18.23 22.55 1.12
CA LEU A 161 -16.82 22.95 1.15
C LEU A 161 -16.67 24.39 1.66
N LEU A 162 -15.78 24.58 2.63
CA LEU A 162 -15.45 25.89 3.21
C LEU A 162 -13.94 26.15 3.03
N ALA A 163 -13.60 26.87 1.97
CA ALA A 163 -12.22 27.28 1.66
C ALA A 163 -11.73 28.36 2.63
N LEU A 164 -10.83 28.01 3.54
CA LEU A 164 -10.35 28.87 4.62
C LEU A 164 -9.45 30.02 4.13
N GLU A 165 -9.05 30.03 2.86
CA GLU A 165 -8.35 31.14 2.22
C GLU A 165 -9.25 32.35 1.97
N ARG A 166 -10.58 32.15 1.94
CA ARG A 166 -11.53 33.26 1.88
C ARG A 166 -11.60 33.94 3.24
N GLU A 167 -11.87 35.24 3.28
CA GLU A 167 -12.04 35.95 4.56
C GLU A 167 -13.37 35.58 5.24
N THR A 168 -14.42 35.43 4.44
CA THR A 168 -15.79 35.17 4.90
C THR A 168 -16.56 34.19 4.02
N HIS A 169 -17.58 33.57 4.60
CA HIS A 169 -18.52 32.66 3.95
C HIS A 169 -19.96 33.10 4.24
N ALA A 170 -20.78 33.23 3.20
CA ALA A 170 -22.22 33.41 3.36
C ALA A 170 -22.90 32.03 3.53
N VAL A 171 -23.68 31.88 4.60
CA VAL A 171 -24.49 30.70 4.86
C VAL A 171 -25.96 31.12 4.87
N TRP A 172 -26.74 30.54 3.98
CA TRP A 172 -28.17 30.82 3.87
C TRP A 172 -29.01 29.73 4.52
N ILE A 173 -29.98 30.15 5.34
CA ILE A 173 -30.92 29.25 6.01
C ILE A 173 -32.34 29.69 5.66
N ASP A 174 -33.09 28.80 5.03
CA ASP A 174 -34.53 28.96 4.81
C ASP A 174 -35.29 28.39 6.02
N ALA A 175 -36.28 29.13 6.52
CA ALA A 175 -37.12 28.68 7.62
C ALA A 175 -38.60 28.69 7.20
N ARG A 176 -39.30 27.56 7.38
CA ARG A 176 -40.71 27.41 7.00
C ARG A 176 -41.50 26.76 8.11
N VAL A 177 -42.58 27.41 8.54
CA VAL A 177 -43.53 26.83 9.51
C VAL A 177 -44.54 25.96 8.79
N GLU A 178 -44.79 24.75 9.30
CA GLU A 178 -45.79 23.82 8.80
C GLU A 178 -46.90 23.62 9.86
N PRO A 179 -48.21 23.63 9.46
CA PRO A 179 -48.73 23.88 8.12
C PRO A 179 -48.60 25.35 7.69
N ALA A 180 -48.59 25.63 6.38
CA ALA A 180 -48.41 26.98 5.81
C ALA A 180 -49.75 27.74 5.70
N GLU A 181 -50.45 27.95 6.81
CA GLU A 181 -51.75 28.62 6.81
C GLU A 181 -51.61 30.14 7.01
N GLU A 182 -50.84 30.57 8.02
CA GLU A 182 -50.53 32.00 8.26
C GLU A 182 -49.06 32.19 8.69
N PRO A 183 -48.39 33.27 8.25
CA PRO A 183 -47.05 33.63 8.71
C PRO A 183 -47.10 33.92 10.21
N VAL A 184 -46.20 33.30 10.96
CA VAL A 184 -46.05 33.62 12.38
C VAL A 184 -45.48 35.04 12.46
N SER A 185 -46.17 35.94 13.17
CA SER A 185 -45.72 37.33 13.34
C SER A 185 -44.52 37.48 14.28
N GLU A 186 -44.11 36.40 14.95
CA GLU A 186 -42.96 36.39 15.85
C GLU A 186 -41.65 36.22 15.07
N ALA A 187 -40.58 36.91 15.53
CA ALA A 187 -39.26 36.76 14.94
C ALA A 187 -38.59 35.46 15.41
N LEU A 188 -38.26 34.58 14.46
CA LEU A 188 -37.54 33.33 14.69
C LEU A 188 -36.05 33.63 14.91
N GLN A 189 -35.57 33.42 16.13
CA GLN A 189 -34.16 33.61 16.50
C GLN A 189 -33.35 32.37 16.11
N LEU A 190 -32.77 32.40 14.91
CA LEU A 190 -31.90 31.33 14.42
C LEU A 190 -30.48 31.49 14.94
N LYS A 191 -29.83 30.37 15.23
CA LYS A 191 -28.42 30.28 15.58
C LYS A 191 -27.70 29.35 14.61
N LEU A 192 -26.53 29.78 14.14
CA LEU A 192 -25.61 28.94 13.38
C LEU A 192 -24.46 28.49 14.28
N VAL A 193 -24.21 27.19 14.34
CA VAL A 193 -23.20 26.56 15.18
C VAL A 193 -22.29 25.70 14.32
N LEU A 194 -20.98 25.74 14.59
CA LEU A 194 -20.02 24.75 14.15
C LEU A 194 -19.87 23.69 15.23
N GLU A 195 -20.05 22.43 14.85
CA GLU A 195 -19.86 21.28 15.71
C GLU A 195 -18.69 20.45 15.20
N GLU A 196 -17.67 20.28 16.05
CA GLU A 196 -16.47 19.50 15.78
C GLU A 196 -16.72 18.01 16.03
N ARG A 197 -15.82 17.14 15.55
CA ARG A 197 -15.95 15.69 15.70
C ARG A 197 -15.94 15.21 17.16
N ASP A 198 -15.29 15.96 18.05
CA ASP A 198 -15.26 15.70 19.49
C ASP A 198 -16.54 16.17 20.22
N GLY A 199 -17.50 16.74 19.49
CA GLY A 199 -18.72 17.31 20.03
C GLY A 199 -18.57 18.74 20.54
N THR A 200 -17.39 19.37 20.40
CA THR A 200 -17.20 20.78 20.74
C THR A 200 -18.08 21.65 19.85
N ARG A 201 -18.81 22.60 20.46
CA ARG A 201 -19.78 23.46 19.77
C ARG A 201 -19.35 24.93 19.86
N ARG A 202 -19.29 25.60 18.72
CA ARG A 202 -18.97 27.04 18.62
C ARG A 202 -20.06 27.77 17.86
N GLU A 203 -20.61 28.82 18.46
CA GLU A 203 -21.55 29.69 17.76
C GLU A 203 -20.83 30.55 16.71
N LEU A 204 -21.33 30.55 15.49
CA LEU A 204 -20.79 31.32 14.37
C LEU A 204 -21.61 32.59 14.08
N GLY A 205 -22.89 32.61 14.45
CA GLY A 205 -23.75 33.77 14.26
C GLY A 205 -25.21 33.53 14.65
N ARG A 206 -25.99 34.62 14.64
CA ARG A 206 -27.44 34.61 14.86
C ARG A 206 -28.15 35.47 13.82
N ALA A 207 -29.39 35.12 13.52
CA ALA A 207 -30.26 35.91 12.67
C ALA A 207 -31.70 35.86 13.22
N ALA A 208 -32.40 36.99 13.15
CA ALA A 208 -33.83 37.07 13.42
C ALA A 208 -34.55 37.15 12.07
N ILE A 209 -35.46 36.20 11.80
CA ILE A 209 -36.23 36.18 10.54
C ILE A 209 -37.70 35.84 10.78
N SER A 210 -38.56 36.19 9.84
CA SER A 210 -39.95 35.77 9.83
C SER A 210 -40.10 34.38 9.19
N SER A 211 -41.21 33.70 9.45
CA SER A 211 -41.53 32.43 8.77
C SER A 211 -41.64 32.64 7.25
N GLY A 212 -40.96 31.81 6.47
CA GLY A 212 -40.92 31.88 5.01
C GLY A 212 -39.77 32.75 4.46
N GLU A 213 -39.06 33.48 5.32
CA GLU A 213 -37.88 34.25 4.94
C GLU A 213 -36.61 33.40 4.95
N ARG A 214 -35.57 33.96 4.32
CA ARG A 214 -34.22 33.41 4.28
C ARG A 214 -33.31 34.27 5.14
N ALA A 215 -32.60 33.64 6.07
CA ALA A 215 -31.49 34.26 6.79
C ALA A 215 -30.20 34.13 5.99
N GLU A 216 -29.42 35.21 5.93
CA GLU A 216 -28.02 35.18 5.51
C GLU A 216 -27.13 35.44 6.73
N LEU A 217 -26.20 34.53 7.00
CA LEU A 217 -25.18 34.71 8.04
C LEU A 217 -23.79 34.74 7.39
N ILE A 218 -23.05 35.82 7.64
CA ILE A 218 -21.65 35.97 7.19
C ILE A 218 -20.73 35.43 8.28
N VAL A 219 -20.07 34.32 8.01
CA VAL A 219 -19.14 33.64 8.91
C VAL A 219 -17.70 33.99 8.53
N LYS A 220 -16.86 34.38 9.48
CA LYS A 220 -15.43 34.63 9.23
C LYS A 220 -14.66 33.31 9.26
N SER A 221 -13.70 33.14 8.36
CA SER A 221 -12.95 31.87 8.27
C SER A 221 -12.12 31.55 9.50
N ARG A 222 -11.62 32.57 10.21
CA ARG A 222 -10.95 32.39 11.51
C ARG A 222 -11.83 31.74 12.58
N ASP A 223 -13.15 31.92 12.49
CA ASP A 223 -14.11 31.36 13.45
C ASP A 223 -14.42 29.89 13.11
N LEU A 224 -14.12 29.44 11.88
CA LEU A 224 -14.30 28.07 11.42
C LEU A 224 -13.25 27.10 11.99
N GLY A 225 -12.17 27.57 12.62
CA GLY A 225 -11.15 26.68 13.21
C GLY A 225 -10.20 26.05 12.18
N ALA A 226 -9.62 24.90 12.54
CA ALA A 226 -8.60 24.23 11.74
C ALA A 226 -9.20 23.50 10.52
N PRO A 227 -8.40 23.22 9.46
CA PRO A 227 -8.83 22.42 8.33
C PRO A 227 -9.27 21.01 8.76
N GLY A 228 -10.29 20.47 8.09
CA GLY A 228 -10.84 19.16 8.40
C GLY A 228 -12.37 19.11 8.35
N PRO A 229 -12.95 17.93 8.59
CA PRO A 229 -14.40 17.76 8.66
C PRO A 229 -15.00 18.51 9.84
N ALA A 230 -16.23 19.00 9.69
CA ALA A 230 -17.05 19.57 10.75
C ALA A 230 -18.54 19.46 10.36
N THR A 231 -19.43 19.84 11.27
CA THR A 231 -20.86 19.92 11.00
C THR A 231 -21.35 21.34 11.25
N LEU A 232 -22.02 21.95 10.26
CA LEU A 232 -22.80 23.16 10.47
C LEU A 232 -24.19 22.79 10.99
N VAL A 233 -24.63 23.48 12.03
CA VAL A 233 -25.91 23.25 12.68
C VAL A 233 -26.69 24.56 12.73
N ALA A 234 -27.80 24.61 12.01
CA ALA A 234 -28.80 25.67 12.14
C ALA A 234 -29.82 25.25 13.21
N GLU A 235 -30.04 26.11 14.20
CA GLU A 235 -30.90 25.80 15.34
C GLU A 235 -31.87 26.94 15.63
N PHE A 236 -33.09 26.54 16.02
CA PHE A 236 -34.09 27.38 16.61
C PHE A 236 -34.51 26.73 17.92
N ALA A 237 -34.44 27.48 19.03
CA ALA A 237 -34.70 26.96 20.37
C ALA A 237 -36.19 26.67 20.65
N GLY A 238 -37.09 27.08 19.76
CA GLY A 238 -38.53 27.06 20.01
C GLY A 238 -39.03 28.38 20.58
N SER A 239 -40.34 28.55 20.52
CA SER A 239 -41.11 29.60 21.17
C SER A 239 -42.33 28.99 21.87
N ASP A 240 -43.24 29.84 22.34
CA ASP A 240 -44.53 29.41 22.89
C ASP A 240 -45.47 28.88 21.78
N THR A 241 -45.24 29.25 20.52
CA THR A 241 -46.13 28.90 19.39
C THR A 241 -45.47 28.00 18.34
N VAL A 242 -44.13 27.92 18.33
CA VAL A 242 -43.34 27.17 17.34
C VAL A 242 -42.38 26.21 18.06
N GLN A 243 -42.33 24.97 17.59
CA GLN A 243 -41.47 23.92 18.13
C GLN A 243 -39.99 24.21 17.82
N PRO A 244 -39.06 23.73 18.67
CA PRO A 244 -37.64 23.78 18.37
C PRO A 244 -37.34 23.04 17.06
N ALA A 245 -36.35 23.54 16.32
CA ALA A 245 -35.92 22.92 15.07
C ALA A 245 -34.40 22.92 14.96
N ARG A 246 -33.87 21.85 14.36
CA ARG A 246 -32.44 21.67 14.13
C ARG A 246 -32.21 21.14 12.73
N ARG A 247 -31.24 21.71 12.03
CA ARG A 247 -30.76 21.21 10.73
C ARG A 247 -29.25 21.11 10.74
N THR A 248 -28.73 19.96 10.37
CA THR A 248 -27.29 19.70 10.24
C THR A 248 -26.88 19.63 8.77
N ALA A 249 -25.65 20.05 8.48
CA ALA A 249 -24.98 19.87 7.20
C ALA A 249 -23.50 19.54 7.45
N PRO A 250 -23.00 18.36 7.03
CA PRO A 250 -21.58 18.07 7.08
C PRO A 250 -20.83 19.00 6.12
N VAL A 251 -19.71 19.53 6.57
CA VAL A 251 -18.84 20.40 5.79
C VAL A 251 -17.39 19.98 5.92
N GLN A 252 -16.60 20.24 4.87
CA GLN A 252 -15.16 20.09 4.90
C GLN A 252 -14.50 21.46 4.78
N ARG A 253 -13.70 21.81 5.79
CA ARG A 253 -12.86 23.01 5.78
C ARG A 253 -11.56 22.65 5.09
N ASN A 254 -11.26 23.30 3.97
CA ASN A 254 -10.06 23.03 3.19
C ASN A 254 -9.18 24.27 3.10
N VAL A 255 -7.88 24.04 2.92
CA VAL A 255 -6.90 25.11 2.74
C VAL A 255 -5.77 24.64 1.85
N ARG A 256 -5.27 25.54 1.01
CA ARG A 256 -4.11 25.33 0.15
C ARG A 256 -2.82 25.51 0.93
N VAL A 257 -1.90 24.58 0.69
CA VAL A 257 -0.55 24.57 1.24
C VAL A 257 0.39 25.34 0.33
N SER A 258 1.19 26.24 0.91
CA SER A 258 2.24 26.99 0.24
C SER A 258 3.62 26.52 0.74
N LEU A 259 4.56 26.37 -0.18
CA LEU A 259 5.95 26.03 0.13
C LEU A 259 6.85 27.25 0.01
N SER A 260 7.86 27.33 0.87
CA SER A 260 8.94 28.32 0.78
C SER A 260 10.24 27.70 1.33
N VAL A 261 11.39 28.16 0.86
CA VAL A 261 12.70 27.72 1.38
C VAL A 261 13.27 28.79 2.29
N ALA A 262 13.82 28.38 3.44
CA ALA A 262 14.47 29.30 4.36
C ALA A 262 15.89 29.64 3.86
N GLY A 263 16.13 30.93 3.61
CA GLY A 263 17.46 31.43 3.25
C GLY A 263 17.89 31.18 1.81
N ALA A 264 19.15 31.51 1.51
CA ALA A 264 19.74 31.29 0.20
C ALA A 264 20.21 29.85 0.04
N ILE A 265 19.88 29.23 -1.10
CA ILE A 265 20.32 27.87 -1.43
C ILE A 265 21.83 27.91 -1.67
N GLN A 266 22.59 27.22 -0.82
CA GLN A 266 24.03 27.15 -0.97
C GLN A 266 24.43 26.21 -2.13
N PRO A 267 25.52 26.52 -2.87
CA PRO A 267 26.05 25.60 -3.86
C PRO A 267 26.45 24.26 -3.25
N ALA A 268 25.77 23.19 -3.62
CA ALA A 268 26.02 21.83 -3.14
C ALA A 268 26.48 20.91 -4.28
N ASP A 269 27.08 19.77 -3.92
CA ASP A 269 27.31 18.64 -4.83
C ASP A 269 26.08 17.72 -4.75
N PRO A 270 25.20 17.68 -5.77
CA PRO A 270 23.97 16.88 -5.74
C PRO A 270 24.21 15.38 -5.56
N SER A 271 25.40 14.87 -5.91
CA SER A 271 25.75 13.47 -5.69
C SER A 271 26.01 13.14 -4.22
N SER A 272 26.33 14.16 -3.42
CA SER A 272 26.53 14.04 -1.97
C SER A 272 25.27 14.38 -1.17
N GLY A 273 24.18 14.76 -1.85
CA GLY A 273 22.93 15.19 -1.24
C GLY A 273 22.79 16.72 -1.22
N LEU A 274 21.66 17.21 -1.73
CA LEU A 274 21.22 18.59 -1.57
C LEU A 274 20.24 18.65 -0.39
N GLU A 275 20.65 19.31 0.68
CA GLU A 275 19.81 19.56 1.84
C GLU A 275 18.98 20.84 1.62
N LEU A 276 17.67 20.75 1.82
CA LEU A 276 16.71 21.85 1.70
C LEU A 276 15.81 21.91 2.94
N ASP A 277 15.82 23.05 3.62
CA ASP A 277 14.88 23.35 4.69
C ASP A 277 13.66 24.07 4.10
N VAL A 278 12.56 23.32 4.00
CA VAL A 278 11.31 23.80 3.39
C VAL A 278 10.31 24.15 4.48
N ALA A 279 9.88 25.41 4.53
CA ALA A 279 8.75 25.85 5.31
C ALA A 279 7.44 25.55 4.56
N VAL A 280 6.53 24.87 5.25
CA VAL A 280 5.26 24.37 4.76
C VAL A 280 4.13 25.06 5.52
N GLY A 281 3.55 26.07 4.89
CA GLY A 281 2.54 26.94 5.48
C GLY A 281 1.21 26.90 4.74
N SER A 282 0.22 27.60 5.29
CA SER A 282 -1.10 27.82 4.71
C SER A 282 -1.66 29.16 5.20
N ALA A 283 -2.81 29.58 4.65
CA ALA A 283 -3.50 30.79 5.11
C ALA A 283 -3.92 30.74 6.60
N VAL A 284 -3.99 29.53 7.19
CA VAL A 284 -4.39 29.32 8.60
C VAL A 284 -3.21 28.98 9.52
N GLY A 285 -1.98 29.01 9.01
CA GLY A 285 -0.75 28.74 9.76
C GLY A 285 0.03 27.54 9.27
N ALA A 286 0.89 27.01 10.15
CA ALA A 286 1.78 25.88 9.87
C ALA A 286 0.99 24.59 9.57
N VAL A 287 1.45 23.83 8.57
CA VAL A 287 0.83 22.55 8.19
C VAL A 287 1.40 21.43 9.09
N PRO A 288 0.56 20.64 9.77
CA PRO A 288 1.02 19.70 10.79
C PRO A 288 1.65 18.41 10.23
N GLY A 289 1.35 18.03 8.98
CA GLY A 289 1.73 16.74 8.39
C GLY A 289 1.76 16.76 6.86
N GLY A 290 1.83 15.58 6.23
CA GLY A 290 2.11 15.42 4.79
C GLY A 290 3.59 15.21 4.47
N SER A 291 3.95 15.30 3.19
CA SER A 291 5.34 15.24 2.74
C SER A 291 5.63 16.26 1.63
N VAL A 292 6.89 16.66 1.52
CA VAL A 292 7.39 17.45 0.40
C VAL A 292 8.22 16.54 -0.48
N GLU A 293 7.93 16.56 -1.77
CA GLU A 293 8.66 15.81 -2.78
C GLU A 293 9.42 16.77 -3.70
N VAL A 294 10.60 16.35 -4.12
CA VAL A 294 11.47 17.07 -5.04
C VAL A 294 11.56 16.36 -6.36
N VAL A 295 11.32 17.12 -7.41
CA VAL A 295 11.32 16.63 -8.79
C VAL A 295 12.36 17.39 -9.59
N VAL A 296 13.17 16.65 -10.34
CA VAL A 296 14.09 17.19 -11.35
C VAL A 296 13.66 16.65 -12.71
N GLY A 297 13.18 17.53 -13.59
CA GLY A 297 12.57 17.12 -14.84
C GLY A 297 11.29 16.31 -14.62
N LYS A 298 11.38 14.98 -14.74
CA LYS A 298 10.28 14.04 -14.50
C LYS A 298 10.54 13.07 -13.34
N ASP A 299 11.75 13.10 -12.79
CA ASP A 299 12.21 12.12 -11.82
C ASP A 299 12.07 12.67 -10.41
N SER A 300 11.52 11.84 -9.51
CA SER A 300 11.49 12.11 -8.08
C SER A 300 12.87 11.79 -7.49
N VAL A 301 13.51 12.80 -6.91
CA VAL A 301 14.91 12.72 -6.45
C VAL A 301 15.05 12.81 -4.92
N GLY A 302 13.94 13.00 -4.21
CA GLY A 302 13.89 13.05 -2.76
C GLY A 302 12.49 13.37 -2.23
N THR A 303 12.16 12.83 -1.06
CA THR A 303 10.90 13.10 -0.36
C THR A 303 11.16 13.14 1.13
N ALA A 304 10.56 14.08 1.84
CA ALA A 304 10.67 14.19 3.30
C ALA A 304 9.31 14.51 3.95
N PRO A 305 9.05 13.99 5.17
CA PRO A 305 7.81 14.27 5.89
C PRO A 305 7.80 15.70 6.44
N VAL A 306 6.62 16.29 6.53
CA VAL A 306 6.38 17.58 7.17
C VAL A 306 6.15 17.38 8.66
N GLN A 307 6.88 18.13 9.49
CA GLN A 307 6.72 18.15 10.94
C GLN A 307 6.61 19.61 11.39
N GLY A 308 5.49 19.98 12.00
CA GLY A 308 5.29 21.32 12.56
C GLY A 308 5.45 22.47 11.55
N GLY A 309 5.07 22.25 10.29
CA GLY A 309 5.22 23.24 9.21
C GLY A 309 6.61 23.34 8.63
N THR A 310 7.49 22.37 8.87
CA THR A 310 8.84 22.31 8.29
C THR A 310 9.12 20.93 7.71
N SER A 311 9.96 20.86 6.68
CA SER A 311 10.40 19.61 6.07
C SER A 311 11.89 19.71 5.76
N HIS A 312 12.68 18.84 6.37
CA HIS A 312 14.12 18.71 6.12
C HIS A 312 14.33 17.69 5.00
N LEU A 313 14.62 18.18 3.81
CA LEU A 313 14.64 17.37 2.62
C LEU A 313 16.06 17.14 2.13
N VAL A 314 16.37 15.90 1.75
CA VAL A 314 17.61 15.54 1.07
C VAL A 314 17.29 15.03 -0.33
N ALA A 315 17.79 15.72 -1.36
CA ALA A 315 17.63 15.33 -2.76
C ALA A 315 18.96 14.83 -3.34
N VAL A 316 18.96 13.69 -4.03
CA VAL A 316 20.15 13.11 -4.67
C VAL A 316 19.88 12.90 -6.15
N PHE A 317 20.70 13.49 -7.02
CA PHE A 317 20.57 13.34 -8.47
C PHE A 317 21.91 13.46 -9.18
N PRO A 318 22.07 12.86 -10.38
CA PRO A 318 23.34 12.90 -11.11
C PRO A 318 23.73 14.33 -11.52
N LEU A 319 25.03 14.67 -11.39
CA LEU A 319 25.54 16.00 -11.72
C LEU A 319 25.42 16.30 -13.23
N PRO A 320 24.82 17.43 -13.62
CA PRO A 320 25.13 18.04 -14.90
C PRO A 320 26.53 18.68 -14.89
N ALA A 321 27.15 18.82 -16.06
CA ALA A 321 28.56 19.18 -16.21
C ALA A 321 28.97 20.54 -15.60
N SER A 322 28.03 21.47 -15.42
CA SER A 322 28.14 22.71 -14.62
C SER A 322 26.83 23.50 -14.73
N GLY A 323 26.58 24.43 -13.80
CA GLY A 323 25.48 25.41 -13.90
C GLY A 323 24.43 25.29 -12.80
N SER A 324 23.22 25.81 -13.08
CA SER A 324 22.07 25.74 -12.17
C SER A 324 21.08 24.67 -12.63
N VAL A 325 20.60 23.84 -11.70
CA VAL A 325 19.60 22.81 -11.98
C VAL A 325 18.22 23.31 -11.55
N PRO A 326 17.22 23.32 -12.45
CA PRO A 326 15.85 23.61 -12.06
C PRO A 326 15.29 22.43 -11.25
N VAL A 327 14.82 22.74 -10.06
CA VAL A 327 14.24 21.79 -9.11
C VAL A 327 12.83 22.25 -8.79
N VAL A 328 11.87 21.34 -8.72
CA VAL A 328 10.48 21.65 -8.37
C VAL A 328 10.11 20.93 -7.09
N LEU A 329 9.66 21.67 -6.08
CA LEU A 329 9.10 21.12 -4.85
C LEU A 329 7.57 21.05 -4.96
N ARG A 330 7.00 19.91 -4.55
CA ARG A 330 5.54 19.73 -4.47
C ARG A 330 5.14 19.15 -3.12
N TYR A 331 4.00 19.61 -2.61
CA TYR A 331 3.42 19.06 -1.39
C TYR A 331 2.54 17.86 -1.72
N LEU A 332 2.71 16.78 -0.96
CA LEU A 332 1.91 15.57 -1.00
C LEU A 332 1.04 15.52 0.27
N PRO A 333 -0.29 15.59 0.15
CA PRO A 333 -1.17 15.68 1.31
C PRO A 333 -1.32 14.34 2.03
N GLU A 334 -1.25 14.38 3.36
CA GLU A 334 -1.64 13.25 4.23
C GLU A 334 -3.17 13.15 4.40
N ALA A 335 -3.87 14.27 4.26
CA ALA A 335 -5.33 14.34 4.40
C ALA A 335 -5.97 15.21 3.30
N PRO A 336 -7.21 14.90 2.86
CA PRO A 336 -7.82 15.51 1.68
C PRO A 336 -8.19 16.99 1.84
N TRP A 337 -8.18 17.53 3.06
CA TRP A 337 -8.45 18.94 3.34
C TRP A 337 -7.21 19.84 3.24
N TRP A 338 -6.02 19.26 3.13
CA TRP A 338 -4.80 19.99 2.79
C TRP A 338 -4.61 19.94 1.27
N LEU A 339 -4.96 21.01 0.58
CA LEU A 339 -4.87 21.04 -0.87
C LEU A 339 -3.44 21.40 -1.29
N PRO A 340 -2.84 20.69 -2.26
CA PRO A 340 -1.53 21.09 -2.78
C PRO A 340 -1.63 22.47 -3.44
N GLY A 341 -0.69 23.35 -3.11
CA GLY A 341 -0.57 24.65 -3.77
C GLY A 341 0.22 24.60 -5.07
N GLU A 342 0.65 25.78 -5.50
CA GLU A 342 1.53 25.88 -6.66
C GLU A 342 2.90 25.24 -6.32
N PRO A 343 3.46 24.41 -7.21
CA PRO A 343 4.79 23.87 -7.02
C PRO A 343 5.84 24.98 -6.90
N LEU A 344 6.77 24.85 -5.97
CA LEU A 344 7.84 25.83 -5.78
C LEU A 344 9.01 25.48 -6.70
N ALA A 345 9.20 26.28 -7.75
CA ALA A 345 10.35 26.15 -8.65
C ALA A 345 11.58 26.87 -8.06
N LEU A 346 12.68 26.14 -7.97
CA LEU A 346 13.96 26.60 -7.44
C LEU A 346 15.05 26.40 -8.49
N SER A 347 16.05 27.28 -8.48
CA SER A 347 17.26 27.13 -9.28
C SER A 347 18.42 26.84 -8.35
N VAL A 348 18.90 25.59 -8.34
CA VAL A 348 19.94 25.14 -7.42
C VAL A 348 21.30 25.29 -8.09
N PRO A 349 22.21 26.12 -7.56
CA PRO A 349 23.57 26.21 -8.09
C PRO A 349 24.34 24.92 -7.79
N VAL A 350 24.95 24.32 -8.81
CA VAL A 350 25.78 23.11 -8.66
C VAL A 350 27.24 23.52 -8.46
N SER A 351 27.83 23.06 -7.36
CA SER A 351 29.26 23.24 -7.12
C SER A 351 30.07 22.42 -8.15
N PRO A 352 31.11 22.99 -8.79
CA PRO A 352 31.98 22.22 -9.68
C PRO A 352 32.62 21.06 -8.90
N PRO A 353 32.81 19.89 -9.54
CA PRO A 353 33.40 18.74 -8.86
C PRO A 353 34.75 19.12 -8.28
N SER A 354 34.92 18.97 -6.97
CA SER A 354 36.16 19.34 -6.27
C SER A 354 37.34 18.59 -6.91
N PRO A 355 38.37 19.29 -7.41
CA PRO A 355 39.55 18.65 -8.00
C PRO A 355 40.28 17.74 -6.99
N TRP A 356 40.10 18.00 -5.69
CA TRP A 356 40.66 17.21 -4.61
C TRP A 356 40.10 15.78 -4.53
N ARG A 357 38.88 15.53 -4.99
CA ARG A 357 38.29 14.17 -5.01
C ARG A 357 39.03 13.23 -5.97
N ARG A 358 39.77 13.78 -6.94
CA ARG A 358 40.64 13.01 -7.86
C ARG A 358 42.07 12.86 -7.33
N LEU A 359 42.46 13.61 -6.30
CA LEU A 359 43.84 13.59 -5.78
C LEU A 359 44.27 12.18 -5.29
N PRO A 360 43.45 11.39 -4.57
CA PRO A 360 43.84 10.04 -4.16
C PRO A 360 44.09 9.12 -5.36
N TRP A 361 43.29 9.25 -6.41
CA TRP A 361 43.46 8.50 -7.66
C TRP A 361 44.69 8.93 -8.44
N VAL A 362 44.97 10.24 -8.47
CA VAL A 362 46.19 10.77 -9.09
C VAL A 362 47.43 10.34 -8.28
N VAL A 363 47.38 10.37 -6.95
CA VAL A 363 48.45 9.88 -6.07
C VAL A 363 48.62 8.37 -6.21
N ALA A 364 47.54 7.60 -6.31
CA ALA A 364 47.60 6.17 -6.57
C ALA A 364 48.20 5.89 -7.95
N ALA A 365 47.78 6.59 -9.00
CA ALA A 365 48.32 6.45 -10.35
C ALA A 365 49.80 6.86 -10.42
N LEU A 366 50.20 7.93 -9.73
CA LEU A 366 51.59 8.34 -9.58
C LEU A 366 52.39 7.34 -8.76
N GLY A 367 51.79 6.74 -7.72
CA GLY A 367 52.40 5.69 -6.91
C GLY A 367 52.64 4.42 -7.73
N ILE A 368 51.66 4.02 -8.55
CA ILE A 368 51.80 2.91 -9.51
C ILE A 368 52.87 3.25 -10.55
N GLY A 369 52.85 4.46 -11.12
CA GLY A 369 53.86 4.91 -12.08
C GLY A 369 55.27 4.91 -11.49
N ALA A 370 55.44 5.42 -10.28
CA ALA A 370 56.71 5.40 -9.55
C ALA A 370 57.14 3.98 -9.20
N TRP A 371 56.21 3.10 -8.84
CA TRP A 371 56.48 1.68 -8.60
C TRP A 371 56.96 0.98 -9.88
N VAL A 372 56.27 1.16 -11.01
CA VAL A 372 56.64 0.61 -12.32
C VAL A 372 58.04 1.08 -12.73
N VAL A 373 58.32 2.39 -12.65
CA VAL A 373 59.63 2.96 -12.99
C VAL A 373 60.73 2.41 -12.06
N ARG A 374 60.43 2.26 -10.76
CA ARG A 374 61.36 1.67 -9.78
C ARG A 374 61.61 0.18 -10.04
N THR A 375 60.62 -0.57 -10.51
CA THR A 375 60.77 -1.98 -10.88
C THR A 375 61.44 -2.21 -12.24
N TRP A 376 61.55 -1.18 -13.10
CA TRP A 376 62.20 -1.26 -14.41
C TRP A 376 63.72 -0.99 -14.39
N TRP A 377 64.30 -0.63 -13.24
CA TRP A 377 65.75 -0.46 -13.10
C TRP A 377 66.42 -1.65 -12.39
N ARG A 378 66.99 -2.57 -13.20
CA ARG A 378 68.05 -3.63 -13.00
C ARG A 378 67.59 -5.04 -13.49
N PRO A 379 68.49 -6.06 -13.56
CA PRO A 379 69.64 -6.41 -14.43
C PRO A 379 69.28 -7.61 -15.38
N PRO A 380 70.18 -8.23 -16.19
CA PRO A 380 69.75 -9.10 -17.30
C PRO A 380 69.29 -10.51 -16.85
N ARG A 381 68.11 -10.87 -17.37
CA ARG A 381 67.49 -12.19 -17.63
C ARG A 381 67.61 -13.31 -16.59
N THR A 382 66.45 -13.78 -16.15
CA THR A 382 66.17 -15.21 -15.93
C THR A 382 64.72 -15.45 -16.30
N GLU A 383 64.48 -16.32 -17.29
CA GLU A 383 63.14 -16.78 -17.69
C GLU A 383 62.48 -17.47 -16.50
N LYS A 384 61.22 -17.11 -16.23
CA LYS A 384 60.42 -17.68 -15.15
C LYS A 384 59.12 -18.25 -15.71
N PRO A 385 58.66 -19.42 -15.24
CA PRO A 385 57.61 -20.19 -15.88
C PRO A 385 56.24 -19.55 -15.68
N GLU A 386 55.42 -19.73 -16.70
CA GLU A 386 54.00 -19.41 -16.78
C GLU A 386 53.25 -20.10 -15.63
N ARG A 387 52.81 -19.31 -14.65
CA ARG A 387 52.01 -19.75 -13.50
C ARG A 387 50.55 -19.40 -13.76
N ASP A 388 49.73 -20.45 -13.76
CA ASP A 388 48.30 -20.52 -13.44
C ASP A 388 47.50 -19.23 -13.59
N ARG A 389 46.96 -19.03 -14.79
CA ARG A 389 45.73 -18.26 -14.95
C ARG A 389 44.60 -19.07 -14.32
N VAL A 390 44.09 -18.59 -13.19
CA VAL A 390 42.81 -19.05 -12.65
C VAL A 390 41.75 -18.73 -13.69
N SER A 391 41.29 -19.75 -14.41
CA SER A 391 40.18 -19.64 -15.35
C SER A 391 38.95 -19.16 -14.59
N LEU A 392 38.36 -18.05 -15.04
CA LEU A 392 37.09 -17.57 -14.51
C LEU A 392 36.02 -18.67 -14.66
N PRO A 393 35.13 -18.85 -13.67
CA PRO A 393 34.07 -19.85 -13.74
C PRO A 393 33.21 -19.67 -15.01
N PRO A 394 32.79 -20.75 -15.68
CA PRO A 394 32.10 -20.69 -16.96
C PRO A 394 30.67 -20.11 -16.88
N GLY A 395 30.12 -19.90 -15.68
CA GLY A 395 28.75 -19.40 -15.48
C GLY A 395 27.65 -20.35 -15.94
N ARG A 396 28.02 -21.59 -16.31
CA ARG A 396 27.14 -22.65 -16.84
C ARG A 396 27.60 -24.00 -16.29
N PRO A 397 26.69 -24.99 -16.19
CA PRO A 397 27.08 -26.30 -15.69
C PRO A 397 27.97 -27.01 -16.71
N SER A 398 29.18 -27.36 -16.32
CA SER A 398 30.23 -27.93 -17.19
C SER A 398 30.95 -29.11 -16.55
N LEU A 399 31.53 -29.94 -17.41
CA LEU A 399 32.43 -31.01 -17.04
C LEU A 399 33.72 -30.82 -17.83
N ASP A 400 34.76 -30.34 -17.16
CA ASP A 400 36.03 -29.99 -17.79
C ASP A 400 37.11 -31.00 -17.41
N VAL A 401 37.78 -31.57 -18.41
CA VAL A 401 38.92 -32.49 -18.19
C VAL A 401 40.19 -31.64 -18.11
N ILE A 402 40.74 -31.50 -16.90
CA ILE A 402 41.97 -30.74 -16.65
C ILE A 402 43.19 -31.53 -17.12
N GLU A 403 43.20 -32.82 -16.82
CA GLU A 403 44.34 -33.70 -17.09
C GLU A 403 43.83 -35.11 -17.42
N ILE A 404 44.35 -35.72 -18.48
CA ILE A 404 44.02 -37.09 -18.86
C ILE A 404 45.02 -38.02 -18.19
N LEU A 405 44.54 -39.01 -17.45
CA LEU A 405 45.37 -40.01 -16.78
C LEU A 405 45.48 -41.29 -17.62
N PRO A 406 46.49 -42.15 -17.36
CA PRO A 406 46.58 -43.47 -17.99
C PRO A 406 45.30 -44.28 -17.78
N GLU A 407 44.94 -45.13 -18.75
CA GLU A 407 43.75 -45.99 -18.65
C GLU A 407 43.74 -46.79 -17.35
N LYS A 408 42.56 -46.92 -16.73
CA LYS A 408 42.31 -47.60 -15.44
C LYS A 408 42.79 -46.82 -14.21
N SER A 409 43.07 -45.52 -14.35
CA SER A 409 43.38 -44.65 -13.20
C SER A 409 42.12 -44.12 -12.51
N GLY A 410 40.95 -44.25 -13.12
CA GLY A 410 39.68 -43.73 -12.60
C GLY A 410 39.55 -42.22 -12.79
N TRP A 411 38.68 -41.60 -11.99
CA TRP A 411 38.44 -40.15 -12.06
C TRP A 411 38.64 -39.52 -10.70
N ARG A 412 39.37 -38.42 -10.66
CA ARG A 412 39.53 -37.58 -9.48
C ARG A 412 39.19 -36.16 -9.86
N GLY A 413 38.81 -35.32 -8.92
CA GLY A 413 38.46 -33.96 -9.32
C GLY A 413 37.95 -33.10 -8.20
N ARG A 414 37.35 -31.97 -8.61
CA ARG A 414 36.61 -31.07 -7.72
C ARG A 414 35.24 -30.73 -8.30
N VAL A 415 34.27 -30.57 -7.41
CA VAL A 415 32.95 -30.02 -7.69
C VAL A 415 32.89 -28.60 -7.15
N VAL A 416 32.58 -27.65 -8.01
CA VAL A 416 32.55 -26.21 -7.69
C VAL A 416 31.26 -25.56 -8.18
N ASP A 417 30.85 -24.46 -7.55
CA ASP A 417 29.78 -23.61 -8.05
C ASP A 417 30.25 -22.86 -9.30
N ALA A 418 29.50 -22.95 -10.38
CA ALA A 418 29.85 -22.39 -11.69
C ALA A 418 29.84 -20.86 -11.74
N HIS A 419 29.32 -20.18 -10.72
CA HIS A 419 29.30 -18.71 -10.63
C HIS A 419 30.27 -18.18 -9.58
N GLU A 420 30.36 -18.85 -8.43
CA GLU A 420 31.15 -18.38 -7.29
C GLU A 420 32.54 -19.04 -7.22
N GLY A 421 32.73 -20.17 -7.90
CA GLY A 421 33.96 -20.96 -7.83
C GLY A 421 34.17 -21.64 -6.47
N SER A 422 33.21 -21.54 -5.55
CA SER A 422 33.26 -22.17 -4.23
C SER A 422 33.13 -23.68 -4.35
N ALA A 423 33.86 -24.42 -3.51
CA ALA A 423 33.73 -25.87 -3.42
C ALA A 423 32.31 -26.27 -2.98
N ILE A 424 31.79 -27.38 -3.53
CA ILE A 424 30.50 -27.95 -3.15
C ILE A 424 30.75 -29.25 -2.37
N GLU A 425 30.47 -29.20 -1.07
CA GLU A 425 30.50 -30.37 -0.18
C GLU A 425 29.27 -31.26 -0.39
N GLY A 426 29.44 -32.57 -0.31
CA GLY A 426 28.33 -33.52 -0.31
C GLY A 426 27.67 -33.75 -1.68
N ALA A 427 28.29 -33.30 -2.77
CA ALA A 427 27.84 -33.62 -4.11
C ALA A 427 28.08 -35.11 -4.40
N THR A 428 27.04 -35.82 -4.85
CA THR A 428 27.12 -37.22 -5.24
C THR A 428 27.46 -37.32 -6.72
N LEU A 429 28.53 -38.06 -7.04
CA LEU A 429 28.90 -38.41 -8.40
C LEU A 429 28.61 -39.89 -8.64
N THR A 430 27.91 -40.20 -9.72
CA THR A 430 27.48 -41.54 -10.07
C THR A 430 27.80 -41.82 -11.54
N ILE A 431 28.52 -42.90 -11.80
CA ILE A 431 28.72 -43.41 -13.17
C ILE A 431 27.59 -44.40 -13.46
N ILE A 432 26.84 -44.13 -14.52
CA ILE A 432 25.71 -44.94 -14.98
C ILE A 432 26.09 -45.60 -16.31
N LEU A 433 26.09 -46.92 -16.35
CA LEU A 433 26.24 -47.72 -17.56
C LEU A 433 24.85 -47.99 -18.18
N PRO A 434 24.75 -48.07 -19.51
CA PRO A 434 23.54 -48.54 -20.17
C PRO A 434 23.33 -50.02 -19.85
N ALA A 435 22.39 -50.33 -18.95
CA ALA A 435 22.04 -51.69 -18.54
C ALA A 435 20.59 -52.03 -18.90
N PHE A 436 20.34 -53.30 -19.24
CA PHE A 436 19.02 -53.80 -19.63
C PHE A 436 18.15 -54.29 -18.43
N ALA A 437 18.68 -54.37 -17.20
CA ALA A 437 17.95 -55.00 -16.07
C ALA A 437 18.30 -54.54 -14.64
N THR A 438 19.33 -53.74 -14.40
CA THR A 438 19.70 -53.20 -13.07
C THR A 438 19.82 -51.68 -13.14
N ASP A 439 19.83 -51.00 -11.98
CA ASP A 439 19.87 -49.53 -11.79
C ASP A 439 21.05 -48.81 -12.50
N GLY A 440 21.90 -49.54 -13.24
CA GLY A 440 22.94 -48.99 -14.12
C GLY A 440 24.14 -48.40 -13.39
N VAL A 441 24.12 -48.29 -12.06
CA VAL A 441 25.20 -47.64 -11.30
C VAL A 441 26.45 -48.52 -11.25
N ALA A 442 27.54 -48.02 -11.85
CA ALA A 442 28.85 -48.67 -11.91
C ALA A 442 29.80 -48.22 -10.79
N ALA A 443 29.76 -46.94 -10.44
CA ALA A 443 30.58 -46.35 -9.39
C ALA A 443 29.85 -45.15 -8.79
N ARG A 444 30.08 -44.90 -7.50
CA ARG A 444 29.53 -43.75 -6.77
C ARG A 444 30.56 -43.17 -5.82
N SER A 445 30.61 -41.85 -5.71
CA SER A 445 31.45 -41.10 -4.79
C SER A 445 30.73 -39.86 -4.28
N VAL A 446 31.22 -39.29 -3.18
CA VAL A 446 30.69 -38.06 -2.58
C VAL A 446 31.83 -37.07 -2.39
N SER A 447 31.61 -35.80 -2.72
CA SER A 447 32.63 -34.77 -2.54
C SER A 447 32.84 -34.37 -1.07
N ASP A 448 34.09 -34.09 -0.71
CA ASP A 448 34.49 -33.58 0.61
C ASP A 448 34.26 -32.06 0.77
N GLU A 449 34.63 -31.51 1.93
CA GLU A 449 34.54 -30.06 2.23
C GLU A 449 35.31 -29.16 1.24
N ALA A 450 36.36 -29.69 0.61
CA ALA A 450 37.13 -29.00 -0.43
C ALA A 450 36.56 -29.26 -1.84
N GLY A 451 35.40 -29.90 -1.93
CA GLY A 451 34.72 -30.31 -3.14
C GLY A 451 35.40 -31.46 -3.87
N ARG A 452 36.40 -32.12 -3.27
CA ARG A 452 37.20 -33.14 -3.93
C ARG A 452 36.48 -34.48 -3.93
N PHE A 453 36.65 -35.25 -5.00
CA PHE A 453 36.11 -36.60 -5.12
C PHE A 453 37.11 -37.54 -5.79
N GLU A 454 36.88 -38.84 -5.60
CA GLU A 454 37.57 -39.93 -6.28
C GLU A 454 36.57 -41.03 -6.65
N LEU A 455 36.54 -41.42 -7.92
CA LEU A 455 35.72 -42.49 -8.49
C LEU A 455 36.63 -43.61 -8.98
N ALA A 456 36.32 -44.85 -8.58
CA ALA A 456 37.04 -46.03 -9.02
C ALA A 456 36.96 -46.19 -10.55
N PRO A 457 38.00 -46.75 -11.19
CA PRO A 457 37.99 -47.02 -12.62
C PRO A 457 36.88 -48.01 -12.98
N VAL A 458 36.16 -47.71 -14.05
CA VAL A 458 35.10 -48.54 -14.62
C VAL A 458 35.41 -48.79 -16.09
N GLN A 459 35.07 -49.97 -16.59
CA GLN A 459 35.15 -50.24 -18.03
C GLN A 459 34.23 -49.29 -18.80
N ARG A 460 34.80 -48.40 -19.60
CA ARG A 460 34.04 -47.49 -20.45
C ARG A 460 33.30 -48.30 -21.53
N VAL A 461 31.99 -48.18 -21.53
CA VAL A 461 31.10 -48.70 -22.58
C VAL A 461 30.44 -47.53 -23.28
N GLU A 462 30.12 -47.69 -24.56
CA GLU A 462 29.40 -46.68 -25.32
C GLU A 462 28.05 -46.38 -24.63
N GLY A 463 27.75 -45.10 -24.42
CA GLY A 463 26.55 -44.65 -23.70
C GLY A 463 26.68 -44.57 -22.18
N ALA A 464 27.86 -44.81 -21.59
CA ALA A 464 28.11 -44.55 -20.18
C ALA A 464 28.02 -43.05 -19.87
N ARG A 465 27.36 -42.69 -18.76
CA ARG A 465 27.13 -41.30 -18.33
C ARG A 465 27.68 -41.06 -16.93
N LEU A 466 28.19 -39.86 -16.71
CA LEU A 466 28.48 -39.31 -15.39
C LEU A 466 27.31 -38.40 -14.98
N GLU A 467 26.65 -38.76 -13.89
CA GLU A 467 25.64 -37.94 -13.22
C GLU A 467 26.24 -37.34 -11.95
N VAL A 468 26.08 -36.04 -11.79
CA VAL A 468 26.50 -35.32 -10.58
C VAL A 468 25.32 -34.55 -10.01
N SER A 469 24.97 -34.81 -8.76
CA SER A 469 23.86 -34.16 -8.06
C SER A 469 24.30 -33.61 -6.71
N ALA A 470 23.72 -32.48 -6.29
CA ALA A 470 23.89 -31.92 -4.96
C ALA A 470 22.54 -31.39 -4.44
N PRO A 471 22.37 -31.20 -3.12
CA PRO A 471 21.08 -30.80 -2.54
C PRO A 471 20.52 -29.51 -3.17
N TRP A 472 21.37 -28.49 -3.30
CA TRP A 472 20.98 -27.13 -3.70
C TRP A 472 21.39 -26.75 -5.13
N HIS A 473 21.95 -27.70 -5.89
CA HIS A 473 22.42 -27.49 -7.27
C HIS A 473 21.69 -28.40 -8.24
N SER A 474 21.51 -27.92 -9.47
CA SER A 474 20.89 -28.69 -10.54
C SER A 474 21.77 -29.89 -10.89
N THR A 475 21.14 -31.04 -11.13
CA THR A 475 21.82 -32.26 -11.57
C THR A 475 22.47 -32.04 -12.94
N LEU A 476 23.74 -32.46 -13.07
CA LEU A 476 24.48 -32.46 -14.33
C LEU A 476 24.62 -33.90 -14.83
N VAL A 477 24.20 -34.14 -16.07
CA VAL A 477 24.41 -35.41 -16.77
C VAL A 477 25.23 -35.17 -18.03
N ARG A 478 26.33 -35.91 -18.18
CA ARG A 478 27.24 -35.86 -19.33
C ARG A 478 27.72 -37.26 -19.70
N ASP A 479 28.16 -37.43 -20.93
CA ASP A 479 28.85 -38.66 -21.33
C ASP A 479 30.13 -38.81 -20.50
N LEU A 480 30.46 -40.05 -20.14
CA LEU A 480 31.60 -40.35 -19.28
C LEU A 480 32.91 -39.99 -20.00
N PRO A 481 33.68 -39.00 -19.52
CA PRO A 481 34.93 -38.60 -20.15
C PRO A 481 36.03 -39.66 -19.95
N PRO A 482 37.17 -39.54 -20.65
CA PRO A 482 38.35 -40.33 -20.34
C PRO A 482 38.77 -40.21 -18.87
N ASP A 483 39.44 -41.25 -18.36
CA ASP A 483 40.06 -41.28 -17.03
C ASP A 483 40.95 -40.03 -16.85
N GLY A 484 40.84 -39.34 -15.71
CA GLY A 484 41.47 -38.03 -15.58
C GLY A 484 41.12 -37.22 -14.33
N HIS A 485 41.72 -36.03 -14.25
CA HIS A 485 41.34 -34.96 -13.33
C HIS A 485 40.20 -34.14 -13.93
N LEU A 486 39.06 -34.12 -13.25
CA LEU A 486 37.85 -33.43 -13.66
C LEU A 486 37.60 -32.19 -12.79
N GLN A 487 37.13 -31.13 -13.43
CA GLN A 487 36.44 -30.04 -12.74
C GLN A 487 34.97 -30.05 -13.15
N VAL A 488 34.12 -30.32 -12.17
CA VAL A 488 32.66 -30.31 -12.34
C VAL A 488 32.15 -28.97 -11.85
N SER A 489 31.56 -28.18 -12.73
CA SER A 489 30.91 -26.92 -12.36
C SER A 489 29.41 -27.15 -12.30
N LEU A 490 28.77 -26.95 -11.14
CA LEU A 490 27.32 -27.04 -10.98
C LEU A 490 26.71 -25.65 -10.81
N VAL A 491 25.45 -25.48 -11.20
CA VAL A 491 24.70 -24.23 -11.00
C VAL A 491 23.66 -24.43 -9.92
N SER A 492 23.53 -23.48 -8.99
CA SER A 492 22.45 -23.50 -7.98
C SER A 492 21.07 -23.68 -8.64
N ARG A 493 20.17 -24.42 -8.01
CA ARG A 493 18.82 -24.69 -8.57
C ARG A 493 18.05 -23.40 -8.89
N ARG A 494 18.20 -22.36 -8.05
CA ARG A 494 17.61 -21.03 -8.32
C ARG A 494 18.08 -20.45 -9.66
N ARG A 495 19.39 -20.42 -9.89
CA ARG A 495 19.97 -19.89 -11.13
C ARG A 495 19.61 -20.77 -12.33
N ALA A 496 19.53 -22.10 -12.15
CA ALA A 496 19.09 -23.01 -13.21
C ALA A 496 17.64 -22.74 -13.64
N LEU A 497 16.72 -22.54 -12.71
CA LEU A 497 15.32 -22.17 -13.01
C LEU A 497 15.21 -20.84 -13.75
N LEU A 498 15.95 -19.82 -13.29
CA LEU A 498 16.00 -18.52 -13.98
C LEU A 498 16.60 -18.62 -15.38
N GLY A 499 17.69 -19.39 -15.53
CA GLY A 499 18.31 -19.66 -16.82
C GLY A 499 17.34 -20.29 -17.81
N ARG A 500 16.57 -21.30 -17.38
CA ARG A 500 15.51 -21.92 -18.21
C ARG A 500 14.44 -20.92 -18.62
N LEU A 501 13.97 -20.07 -17.69
CA LEU A 501 12.98 -19.04 -18.02
C LEU A 501 13.52 -18.03 -19.05
N VAL A 502 14.78 -17.60 -18.91
CA VAL A 502 15.43 -16.71 -19.86
C VAL A 502 15.60 -17.38 -21.22
N GLU A 503 16.05 -18.64 -21.26
CA GLU A 503 16.17 -19.41 -22.50
C GLU A 503 14.81 -19.59 -23.19
N TRP A 504 13.76 -19.93 -22.44
CA TRP A 504 12.39 -20.04 -22.95
C TRP A 504 11.91 -18.71 -23.52
N ALA A 505 12.02 -17.62 -22.77
CA ALA A 505 11.57 -16.29 -23.20
C ALA A 505 12.35 -15.80 -24.44
N THR A 506 13.67 -16.04 -24.48
CA THR A 506 14.53 -15.72 -25.62
C THR A 506 14.11 -16.51 -26.86
N ARG A 507 13.81 -17.80 -26.70
CA ARG A 507 13.32 -18.66 -27.78
C ARG A 507 11.95 -18.22 -28.31
N MET A 508 11.07 -17.75 -27.42
CA MET A 508 9.75 -17.24 -27.78
C MET A 508 9.78 -15.84 -28.43
N GLY A 509 10.86 -15.08 -28.24
CA GLY A 509 11.04 -13.75 -28.83
C GLY A 509 10.11 -12.68 -28.24
N LYS A 510 9.96 -11.54 -28.93
CA LYS A 510 9.05 -10.47 -28.48
C LYS A 510 7.60 -10.97 -28.50
N PRO A 511 6.76 -10.63 -27.49
CA PRO A 511 7.00 -9.69 -26.39
C PRO A 511 7.55 -10.32 -25.10
N TRP A 512 7.91 -11.60 -25.11
CA TRP A 512 8.43 -12.30 -23.94
C TRP A 512 9.82 -11.81 -23.53
N THR A 513 10.55 -11.20 -24.47
CA THR A 513 11.83 -10.51 -24.22
C THR A 513 11.64 -9.00 -24.01
N ALA A 514 12.42 -8.44 -23.08
CA ALA A 514 12.51 -6.99 -22.80
C ALA A 514 13.95 -6.49 -23.06
N PRO A 515 14.23 -5.17 -23.03
CA PRO A 515 15.61 -4.69 -22.98
C PRO A 515 16.31 -5.17 -21.70
N GLY A 516 17.14 -6.20 -21.82
CA GLY A 516 17.78 -6.92 -20.70
C GLY A 516 17.27 -8.37 -20.56
N ASP A 517 17.72 -9.08 -19.51
CA ASP A 517 17.27 -10.44 -19.25
C ASP A 517 15.80 -10.41 -18.77
N PRO A 518 14.90 -11.22 -19.37
CA PRO A 518 13.49 -11.25 -18.99
C PRO A 518 13.32 -11.78 -17.56
N THR A 519 12.55 -11.05 -16.75
CA THR A 519 12.24 -11.46 -15.37
C THR A 519 10.98 -12.32 -15.32
N PRO A 520 10.84 -13.21 -14.32
CA PRO A 520 9.61 -13.99 -14.14
C PRO A 520 8.35 -13.13 -14.08
N ARG A 521 8.41 -11.99 -13.37
CA ARG A 521 7.30 -11.03 -13.28
C ARG A 521 6.94 -10.41 -14.64
N HIS A 522 7.93 -10.09 -15.48
CA HIS A 522 7.70 -9.62 -16.84
C HIS A 522 6.98 -10.68 -17.67
N VAL A 523 7.48 -11.92 -17.67
CA VAL A 523 6.86 -13.04 -18.39
C VAL A 523 5.42 -13.27 -17.91
N ALA A 524 5.16 -13.25 -16.61
CA ALA A 524 3.82 -13.39 -16.03
C ALA A 524 2.87 -12.21 -16.37
N SER A 525 3.40 -10.99 -16.52
CA SER A 525 2.62 -9.82 -16.94
C SER A 525 2.19 -9.96 -18.41
N VAL A 526 3.16 -10.24 -19.29
CA VAL A 526 2.92 -10.44 -20.72
C VAL A 526 1.99 -11.62 -20.97
N ALA A 527 2.12 -12.70 -20.20
CA ALA A 527 1.24 -13.86 -20.27
C ALA A 527 -0.22 -13.50 -19.96
N ARG A 528 -0.46 -12.69 -18.91
CA ARG A 528 -1.81 -12.21 -18.54
C ARG A 528 -2.42 -11.31 -19.60
N GLU A 529 -1.64 -10.40 -20.18
CA GLU A 529 -2.08 -9.56 -21.30
C GLU A 529 -2.51 -10.40 -22.52
N ARG A 530 -1.83 -11.54 -22.74
CA ARG A 530 -2.10 -12.47 -23.85
C ARG A 530 -3.08 -13.60 -23.51
N ARG A 531 -3.63 -13.62 -22.28
CA ARG A 531 -4.52 -14.70 -21.78
C ARG A 531 -3.88 -16.10 -21.86
N ALA A 532 -2.56 -16.19 -21.65
CA ALA A 532 -1.80 -17.43 -21.56
C ALA A 532 -1.62 -17.82 -20.09
N GLU A 533 -2.69 -18.33 -19.47
CA GLU A 533 -2.73 -18.59 -18.01
C GLU A 533 -1.72 -19.66 -17.55
N ASP A 534 -1.41 -20.63 -18.42
CA ASP A 534 -0.39 -21.66 -18.19
C ASP A 534 1.02 -21.04 -18.07
N VAL A 535 1.38 -20.14 -18.98
CA VAL A 535 2.65 -19.40 -18.93
C VAL A 535 2.72 -18.49 -17.70
N ALA A 536 1.61 -17.83 -17.36
CA ALA A 536 1.55 -16.96 -16.18
C ALA A 536 1.74 -17.76 -14.88
N ALA A 537 1.08 -18.92 -14.77
CA ALA A 537 1.20 -19.82 -13.62
C ALA A 537 2.63 -20.34 -13.47
N TRP A 538 3.23 -20.84 -14.56
CA TRP A 538 4.61 -21.30 -14.57
C TRP A 538 5.61 -20.20 -14.20
N ALA A 539 5.48 -19.00 -14.77
CA ALA A 539 6.39 -17.90 -14.46
C ALA A 539 6.29 -17.44 -12.98
N ASN A 540 5.08 -17.42 -12.41
CA ASN A 540 4.91 -17.16 -10.98
C ASN A 540 5.53 -18.28 -10.12
N GLU A 541 5.49 -19.53 -10.58
CA GLU A 541 6.14 -20.65 -9.88
C GLU A 541 7.66 -20.52 -9.89
N VAL A 542 8.24 -20.14 -11.04
CA VAL A 542 9.66 -19.81 -11.14
C VAL A 542 10.02 -18.65 -10.20
N GLU A 543 9.21 -17.58 -10.13
CA GLU A 543 9.43 -16.46 -9.20
C GLU A 543 9.45 -16.94 -7.74
N ARG A 544 8.47 -17.75 -7.36
CA ARG A 544 8.33 -18.30 -6.01
C ARG A 544 9.49 -19.21 -5.65
N ALA A 545 9.94 -20.08 -6.55
CA ALA A 545 11.05 -21.00 -6.32
C ALA A 545 12.42 -20.30 -6.32
N ALA A 546 12.62 -19.30 -7.19
CA ALA A 546 13.90 -18.60 -7.32
C ALA A 546 14.11 -17.52 -6.25
N PHE A 547 13.06 -16.79 -5.86
CA PHE A 547 13.12 -15.65 -4.92
C PHE A 547 12.43 -15.91 -3.58
N GLY A 548 11.86 -17.11 -3.37
CA GLY A 548 11.30 -17.52 -2.09
C GLY A 548 12.33 -17.60 -0.96
N ALA A 549 11.84 -17.63 0.29
CA ALA A 549 12.70 -17.71 1.47
C ALA A 549 13.54 -18.99 1.50
N GLU A 550 12.95 -20.12 1.07
CA GLU A 550 13.60 -21.43 1.05
C GLU A 550 14.35 -21.64 -0.27
N ALA A 551 15.48 -22.35 -0.22
CA ALA A 551 16.19 -22.75 -1.42
C ALA A 551 15.43 -23.92 -2.07
N PRO A 552 15.19 -23.89 -3.40
CA PRO A 552 14.49 -24.98 -4.07
C PRO A 552 15.33 -26.25 -3.97
N ASP A 553 14.66 -27.36 -3.66
CA ASP A 553 15.24 -28.70 -3.69
C ASP A 553 14.98 -29.38 -5.04
N ALA A 554 15.30 -30.68 -5.14
CA ALA A 554 15.10 -31.45 -6.36
C ALA A 554 13.64 -31.60 -6.78
N GLU A 555 12.73 -31.77 -5.82
CA GLU A 555 11.31 -31.96 -6.08
C GLU A 555 10.67 -30.67 -6.59
N VAL A 556 11.04 -29.53 -6.00
CA VAL A 556 10.61 -28.21 -6.47
C VAL A 556 11.12 -27.95 -7.88
N GLU A 557 12.40 -28.21 -8.17
CA GLU A 557 12.94 -28.00 -9.51
C GLU A 557 12.23 -28.86 -10.57
N GLU A 558 12.00 -30.14 -10.29
CA GLU A 558 11.30 -31.05 -11.22
C GLU A 558 9.86 -30.58 -11.47
N ARG A 559 9.13 -30.24 -10.41
CA ARG A 559 7.76 -29.74 -10.52
C ARG A 559 7.66 -28.47 -11.37
N VAL A 560 8.60 -27.53 -11.22
CA VAL A 560 8.62 -26.32 -12.05
C VAL A 560 8.95 -26.67 -13.50
N ARG A 561 9.81 -27.66 -13.72
CA ARG A 561 10.18 -28.14 -15.06
C ARG A 561 9.03 -28.85 -15.78
N GLU A 562 8.26 -29.67 -15.09
CA GLU A 562 7.07 -30.34 -15.64
C GLU A 562 5.97 -29.36 -16.06
N GLN A 563 5.93 -28.18 -15.43
CA GLN A 563 5.00 -27.10 -15.77
C GLN A 563 5.51 -26.18 -16.89
N GLU A 564 6.72 -26.41 -17.42
CA GLU A 564 7.28 -25.58 -18.48
C GLU A 564 6.38 -25.63 -19.73
N PRO A 565 5.86 -24.48 -20.20
CA PRO A 565 4.95 -24.45 -21.34
C PRO A 565 5.62 -24.99 -22.60
N ALA A 566 4.96 -25.97 -23.24
CA ALA A 566 5.45 -26.56 -24.47
C ALA A 566 5.60 -25.49 -25.56
N TRP A 567 6.72 -25.55 -26.27
CA TRP A 567 6.89 -24.77 -27.49
C TRP A 567 5.90 -25.27 -28.56
N ARG A 568 4.92 -24.42 -28.91
CA ARG A 568 4.18 -24.58 -30.17
C ARG A 568 4.96 -23.92 -31.30
N SER A 569 5.60 -24.71 -32.15
CA SER A 569 6.14 -24.23 -33.42
C SER A 569 5.00 -23.63 -34.24
N ALA A 570 5.24 -22.48 -34.87
CA ALA A 570 4.25 -21.75 -35.67
C ALA A 570 3.70 -22.54 -36.88
N ASP A 571 4.15 -23.78 -37.08
CA ASP A 571 3.76 -24.69 -38.15
C ASP A 571 2.68 -25.72 -37.76
N ASP A 572 2.03 -25.59 -36.59
CA ASP A 572 0.86 -26.41 -36.23
C ASP A 572 -0.44 -25.56 -36.25
N PRO A 573 -1.12 -25.43 -37.41
CA PRO A 573 -2.34 -24.62 -37.56
C PRO A 573 -3.62 -25.33 -37.07
N GLY A 574 -3.52 -26.43 -36.30
CA GLY A 574 -4.67 -27.23 -35.90
C GLY A 574 -5.22 -26.96 -34.50
N ARG A 575 -5.91 -25.82 -34.27
CA ARG A 575 -6.99 -25.72 -33.26
C ARG A 575 -7.86 -24.48 -33.41
#